data_AF-A0A0D2FAR8-F1
#
_entry.id   AF-A0A0D2FAR8-F1
#
_cell.length_a   1.000
_cell.length_b   1.000
_cell.length_c   1.000
_cell.angle_alpha   90.00
_cell.angle_beta   90.00
_cell.angle_gamma   90.00
#
_symmetry.space_group_name_H-M   'P 1'
#
loop_
_entity.id
_entity.type
_entity.pdbx_description
1 polymer ?
#
loop_
_entity_poly.entity_id
_entity_poly.type
_entity_poly.pdbx_seq_one_letter_code
_entity_poly.pdbx_strand_id
1 'polypeptide(L)'
;MAQQTIYTNAFFLREWKVSGLWNSILREAMEANKTHNPNNGPWQISPEAYPNDFDTQSNRSDLLVSRLRQNGNQCDTVDHPLIYFEAKRGSPNNYTSNARWRAVRMQIEAWCDLADGVEKGRPCWAIGAIGKEVKFWIFTGSILYNGSNSKMVPVWCDNNQVVVGWSQPHWQNGDNADDRAPYEYHEGSVPIIIDHMLSHPWAENLQHPSGQGQDAW
;
A
#
# COMPACT_ATOMS: atom_id res chain seq x y z
N MET A 1 -27.26 6.48 -20.41
CA MET A 1 -26.08 5.59 -20.26
C MET A 1 -24.86 6.48 -20.31
N ALA A 2 -24.15 6.66 -19.19
CA ALA A 2 -22.83 7.30 -19.26
C ALA A 2 -21.92 6.35 -20.04
N GLN A 3 -21.35 6.79 -21.15
CA GLN A 3 -20.21 6.11 -21.74
C GLN A 3 -19.18 5.99 -20.62
N GLN A 4 -18.91 4.78 -20.14
CA GLN A 4 -17.72 4.55 -19.32
C GLN A 4 -16.57 5.10 -20.15
N THR A 5 -15.94 6.16 -19.66
CA THR A 5 -14.72 6.67 -20.27
C THR A 5 -13.67 5.64 -19.92
N ILE A 6 -13.53 4.64 -20.78
CA ILE A 6 -12.50 3.62 -20.62
C ILE A 6 -11.19 4.31 -20.96
N TYR A 7 -10.35 4.53 -19.94
CA TYR A 7 -9.00 5.02 -20.16
C TYR A 7 -8.28 4.06 -21.12
N THR A 8 -7.76 4.60 -22.22
CA THR A 8 -7.01 3.80 -23.19
C THR A 8 -5.64 3.44 -22.64
N ASN A 9 -4.96 2.45 -23.21
CA ASN A 9 -3.56 2.14 -22.85
C ASN A 9 -2.66 3.38 -22.89
N ALA A 10 -2.91 4.32 -23.82
CA ALA A 10 -2.16 5.57 -23.92
C ALA A 10 -2.31 6.48 -22.69
N PHE A 11 -3.43 6.41 -21.96
CA PHE A 11 -3.59 7.10 -20.68
C PHE A 11 -2.58 6.59 -19.66
N PHE A 12 -2.49 5.26 -19.53
CA PHE A 12 -1.63 4.59 -18.55
C PHE A 12 -0.13 4.68 -18.86
N LEU A 13 0.28 5.17 -20.05
CA LEU A 13 1.69 5.44 -20.39
C LEU A 13 2.26 6.68 -19.71
N ARG A 14 1.46 7.45 -18.97
CA ARG A 14 1.90 8.66 -18.25
C ARG A 14 1.78 8.47 -16.75
N GLU A 15 2.90 8.59 -16.04
CA GLU A 15 2.98 8.33 -14.59
C GLU A 15 2.03 9.20 -13.78
N TRP A 16 2.03 10.51 -14.06
CA TRP A 16 1.14 11.47 -13.40
C TRP A 16 -0.36 11.17 -13.62
N LYS A 17 -0.72 10.47 -14.70
CA LYS A 17 -2.11 10.02 -14.93
C LYS A 17 -2.45 8.79 -14.09
N VAL A 18 -1.52 7.86 -13.95
CA VAL A 18 -1.67 6.67 -13.08
C VAL A 18 -1.77 7.11 -11.62
N SER A 19 -0.82 7.95 -11.17
CA SER A 19 -0.80 8.52 -9.82
C SER A 19 -2.09 9.31 -9.54
N GLY A 20 -2.49 10.20 -10.46
CA GLY A 20 -3.75 10.95 -10.33
C GLY A 20 -5.00 10.06 -10.19
N LEU A 21 -5.10 8.99 -10.98
CA LEU A 21 -6.22 8.06 -10.90
C LEU A 21 -6.29 7.34 -9.54
N TRP A 22 -5.17 6.75 -9.11
CA TRP A 22 -5.11 6.01 -7.85
C TRP A 22 -5.27 6.92 -6.63
N ASN A 23 -4.72 8.14 -6.68
CA ASN A 23 -4.92 9.14 -5.64
C ASN A 23 -6.40 9.50 -5.48
N SER A 24 -7.14 9.63 -6.59
CA SER A 24 -8.60 9.85 -6.55
C SER A 24 -9.33 8.66 -5.93
N ILE A 25 -9.04 7.43 -6.38
CA ILE A 25 -9.70 6.22 -5.87
C ILE A 25 -9.48 6.06 -4.37
N LEU A 26 -8.22 6.15 -3.92
CA LEU A 26 -7.87 5.98 -2.51
C LEU A 26 -8.46 7.09 -1.65
N ARG A 27 -8.46 8.34 -2.15
CA ARG A 27 -9.10 9.46 -1.44
C ARG A 27 -10.60 9.24 -1.25
N GLU A 28 -11.31 8.91 -2.32
CA GLU A 28 -12.76 8.64 -2.26
C GLU A 28 -13.08 7.49 -1.32
N ALA A 29 -12.29 6.41 -1.38
CA ALA A 29 -12.42 5.24 -0.52
C ALA A 29 -12.22 5.59 0.97
N MET A 30 -11.18 6.37 1.28
CA MET A 30 -10.93 6.86 2.64
C MET A 30 -12.04 7.82 3.11
N GLU A 31 -12.47 8.77 2.30
CA GLU A 31 -13.54 9.73 2.65
C GLU A 31 -14.88 9.03 2.89
N ALA A 32 -15.20 8.00 2.09
CA ALA A 32 -16.35 7.14 2.32
C ALA A 32 -16.22 6.40 3.66
N ASN A 33 -15.06 5.81 3.97
CA ASN A 33 -14.87 5.09 5.24
C ASN A 33 -15.06 6.00 6.47
N LYS A 34 -14.60 7.26 6.40
CA LYS A 34 -14.78 8.25 7.48
C LYS A 34 -16.24 8.43 7.89
N THR A 35 -17.13 8.38 6.90
CA THR A 35 -18.56 8.57 7.09
C THR A 35 -19.20 7.34 7.74
N HIS A 36 -18.73 6.14 7.40
CA HIS A 36 -19.31 4.87 7.87
C HIS A 36 -18.71 4.39 9.19
N ASN A 37 -17.45 4.73 9.49
CA ASN A 37 -16.76 4.30 10.69
C ASN A 37 -16.00 5.47 11.36
N PRO A 38 -16.69 6.33 12.11
CA PRO A 38 -16.07 7.51 12.74
C PRO A 38 -15.01 7.12 13.79
N ASN A 39 -15.06 5.90 14.31
CA ASN A 39 -14.07 5.39 15.28
C ASN A 39 -12.75 5.01 14.63
N ASN A 40 -12.70 4.87 13.30
CA ASN A 40 -11.44 4.66 12.60
C ASN A 40 -10.51 5.88 12.72
N GLY A 41 -11.00 7.00 13.25
CA GLY A 41 -10.21 8.08 13.87
C GLY A 41 -9.41 8.88 12.84
N PRO A 42 -9.13 10.17 13.06
CA PRO A 42 -8.76 11.03 11.94
C PRO A 42 -7.46 10.58 11.26
N TRP A 43 -7.48 10.59 9.93
CA TRP A 43 -6.29 10.45 9.09
C TRP A 43 -6.09 11.71 8.27
N GLN A 44 -4.84 11.92 7.85
CA GLN A 44 -4.45 12.96 6.92
C GLN A 44 -3.98 12.29 5.63
N ILE A 45 -4.44 12.83 4.50
CA ILE A 45 -3.99 12.43 3.17
C ILE A 45 -2.99 13.48 2.68
N SER A 46 -1.74 13.08 2.51
CA SER A 46 -0.63 13.93 2.11
C SER A 46 -0.09 13.45 0.75
N PRO A 47 -0.47 14.09 -0.37
CA PRO A 47 0.20 13.84 -1.65
C PRO A 47 1.65 14.35 -1.59
N GLU A 48 2.57 13.65 -2.26
CA GLU A 48 3.99 14.05 -2.36
C GLU A 48 4.70 14.20 -1.01
N ALA A 49 4.38 13.36 -0.02
CA ALA A 49 5.04 13.38 1.28
C ALA A 49 6.43 12.73 1.20
N TYR A 50 7.43 13.41 1.76
CA TYR A 50 8.79 12.91 1.95
C TYR A 50 8.89 12.11 3.25
N PRO A 51 9.84 11.17 3.37
CA PRO A 51 9.98 10.33 4.55
C PRO A 51 10.49 11.13 5.76
N ASN A 52 11.36 12.11 5.54
CA ASN A 52 11.95 12.94 6.59
C ASN A 52 12.30 14.33 6.03
N ASP A 53 12.67 15.25 6.91
CA ASP A 53 12.97 16.65 6.55
C ASP A 53 14.22 16.82 5.67
N PHE A 54 15.09 15.80 5.58
CA PHE A 54 16.36 15.87 4.85
C PHE A 54 16.24 15.36 3.40
N ASP A 55 15.27 14.48 3.11
CA ASP A 55 14.98 14.04 1.75
C ASP A 55 13.98 15.00 1.10
N THR A 56 14.47 15.84 0.20
CA THR A 56 13.62 16.87 -0.45
C THR A 56 13.53 16.68 -1.96
N GLN A 57 14.12 15.61 -2.53
CA GLN A 57 14.31 15.55 -3.98
C GLN A 57 14.17 14.16 -4.62
N SER A 58 14.05 13.05 -3.87
CA SER A 58 14.05 11.73 -4.51
C SER A 58 12.99 10.74 -4.05
N ASN A 59 12.75 10.61 -2.74
CA ASN A 59 11.82 9.59 -2.23
C ASN A 59 10.49 10.22 -1.80
N ARG A 60 9.77 10.90 -2.69
CA ARG A 60 8.40 11.31 -2.35
C ARG A 60 7.43 10.14 -2.56
N SER A 61 6.47 10.01 -1.68
CA SER A 61 5.27 9.19 -1.91
C SER A 61 4.42 9.78 -3.03
N ASP A 62 3.75 8.94 -3.81
CA ASP A 62 2.64 9.42 -4.65
C ASP A 62 1.42 9.78 -3.79
N LEU A 63 1.18 9.02 -2.73
CA LEU A 63 0.21 9.30 -1.68
C LEU A 63 0.65 8.69 -0.36
N LEU A 64 0.53 9.48 0.71
CA LEU A 64 0.62 8.99 2.08
C LEU A 64 -0.69 9.23 2.79
N VAL A 65 -1.20 8.21 3.48
CA VAL A 65 -2.26 8.35 4.47
C VAL A 65 -1.66 8.11 5.84
N SER A 66 -1.64 9.15 6.67
CA SER A 66 -1.11 9.08 8.03
C SER A 66 -2.24 9.11 9.04
N ARG A 67 -2.07 8.41 10.16
CA ARG A 67 -2.95 8.58 11.32
C ARG A 67 -2.71 9.95 11.96
N LEU A 68 -3.78 10.59 12.43
CA LEU A 68 -3.70 11.75 13.31
C LEU A 68 -3.98 11.28 14.74
N ARG A 69 -3.07 11.59 15.67
CA ARG A 69 -3.27 11.31 17.08
C ARG A 69 -4.05 12.47 17.71
N GLN A 70 -5.20 12.13 18.28
CA GLN A 70 -6.01 13.08 19.03
C GLN A 70 -5.69 13.02 20.52
N ASN A 71 -5.64 14.19 21.15
CA ASN A 71 -5.60 14.35 22.59
C ASN A 71 -6.81 15.18 23.01
N GLY A 72 -7.82 14.51 23.56
CA GLY A 72 -9.14 15.12 23.74
C GLY A 72 -9.74 15.56 22.39
N ASN A 73 -10.01 16.86 22.24
CA ASN A 73 -10.62 17.43 21.03
C ASN A 73 -9.61 18.03 20.03
N GLN A 74 -8.30 17.96 20.32
CA GLN A 74 -7.25 18.52 19.46
C GLN A 74 -6.46 17.40 18.77
N CYS A 75 -6.10 17.62 17.51
CA CYS A 75 -5.10 16.81 16.82
C CYS A 75 -3.72 17.37 17.20
N ASP A 76 -2.94 16.59 17.94
CA ASP A 76 -1.66 17.07 18.47
C ASP A 76 -0.48 16.63 17.61
N THR A 77 -0.58 15.48 16.94
CA THR A 77 0.54 14.92 16.15
C THR A 77 0.05 14.11 14.94
N VAL A 78 0.82 14.16 13.86
CA VAL A 78 0.78 13.15 12.80
C VAL A 78 1.54 11.92 13.33
N ASP A 79 0.89 10.77 13.28
CA ASP A 79 1.44 9.48 13.71
C ASP A 79 1.98 8.72 12.47
N HIS A 80 2.29 7.44 12.63
CA HIS A 80 2.83 6.58 11.58
C HIS A 80 1.91 6.44 10.33
N PRO A 81 2.49 6.04 9.18
CA PRO A 81 1.75 5.70 7.96
C PRO A 81 0.70 4.61 8.19
N LEU A 82 -0.51 4.82 7.68
CA LEU A 82 -1.54 3.79 7.52
C LEU A 82 -1.48 3.18 6.12
N ILE A 83 -1.34 4.02 5.10
CA ILE A 83 -1.23 3.61 3.69
C ILE A 83 -0.09 4.39 3.05
N TYR A 84 0.80 3.67 2.38
CA TYR A 84 1.77 4.21 1.43
C TYR A 84 1.42 3.75 0.02
N PHE A 85 1.46 4.67 -0.94
CA PHE A 85 1.21 4.36 -2.35
C PHE A 85 2.33 4.88 -3.26
N GLU A 86 2.74 4.03 -4.20
CA GLU A 86 3.67 4.32 -5.28
C GLU A 86 3.07 3.95 -6.64
N ALA A 87 3.18 4.84 -7.61
CA ALA A 87 2.72 4.66 -8.98
C ALA A 87 3.88 4.76 -9.97
N LYS A 88 3.84 3.94 -11.01
CA LYS A 88 4.68 4.07 -12.20
C LYS A 88 3.85 4.04 -13.45
N ARG A 89 4.33 4.72 -14.49
CA ARG A 89 3.74 4.59 -15.83
C ARG A 89 3.73 3.14 -16.29
N GLY A 90 2.73 2.75 -17.07
CA GLY A 90 2.67 1.45 -17.74
C GLY A 90 3.80 1.24 -18.76
N SER A 91 3.78 0.09 -19.42
CA SER A 91 4.71 -0.21 -20.52
C SER A 91 4.02 -0.13 -21.88
N PRO A 92 4.68 0.38 -22.94
CA PRO A 92 4.13 0.35 -24.30
C PRO A 92 3.82 -1.07 -24.82
N ASN A 93 4.51 -2.09 -24.30
CA ASN A 93 4.33 -3.50 -24.67
C ASN A 93 3.40 -4.28 -23.71
N ASN A 94 2.52 -3.58 -22.99
CA ASN A 94 1.40 -4.08 -22.17
C ASN A 94 1.71 -4.99 -20.97
N TYR A 95 2.90 -5.57 -20.83
CA TYR A 95 3.24 -6.42 -19.67
C TYR A 95 4.35 -5.82 -18.83
N THR A 96 4.06 -5.69 -17.54
CA THR A 96 5.02 -5.23 -16.55
C THR A 96 5.84 -6.42 -16.06
N SER A 97 7.17 -6.35 -16.18
CA SER A 97 8.03 -7.44 -15.71
C SER A 97 8.09 -7.49 -14.18
N ASN A 98 8.37 -8.67 -13.60
CA ASN A 98 8.60 -8.82 -12.16
C ASN A 98 9.71 -7.89 -11.65
N ALA A 99 10.72 -7.58 -12.48
CA ALA A 99 11.76 -6.63 -12.14
C ALA A 99 11.23 -5.20 -11.88
N ARG A 100 10.19 -4.77 -12.59
CA ARG A 100 9.56 -3.46 -12.36
C ARG A 100 8.71 -3.46 -11.10
N TRP A 101 8.00 -4.55 -10.83
CA TRP A 101 7.27 -4.72 -9.57
C TRP A 101 8.21 -4.73 -8.37
N ARG A 102 9.33 -5.44 -8.46
CA ARG A 102 10.41 -5.41 -7.47
C ARG A 102 10.93 -4.00 -7.24
N ALA A 103 11.15 -3.21 -8.30
CA ALA A 103 11.61 -1.84 -8.17
C ALA A 103 10.60 -0.96 -7.41
N VAL A 104 9.31 -1.08 -7.70
CA VAL A 104 8.24 -0.39 -6.96
C VAL A 104 8.24 -0.82 -5.50
N ARG A 105 8.27 -2.13 -5.22
CA ARG A 105 8.33 -2.66 -3.86
C ARG A 105 9.54 -2.13 -3.08
N MET A 106 10.73 -2.14 -3.70
CA MET A 106 11.95 -1.63 -3.09
C MET A 106 11.89 -0.12 -2.82
N GLN A 107 11.22 0.66 -3.68
CA GLN A 107 10.99 2.09 -3.43
C GLN A 107 10.08 2.30 -2.23
N ILE A 108 9.00 1.53 -2.10
CA ILE A 108 8.13 1.59 -0.94
C ILE A 108 8.88 1.20 0.34
N GLU A 109 9.61 0.07 0.32
CA GLU A 109 10.41 -0.37 1.47
C GLU A 109 11.45 0.69 1.88
N ALA A 110 12.16 1.25 0.90
CA ALA A 110 13.16 2.30 1.15
C ALA A 110 12.53 3.56 1.75
N TRP A 111 11.37 3.99 1.24
CA TRP A 111 10.65 5.13 1.81
C TRP A 111 10.27 4.86 3.26
N CYS A 112 9.64 3.70 3.53
CA CYS A 112 9.17 3.36 4.86
C CYS A 112 10.32 3.20 5.86
N ASP A 113 11.48 2.71 5.42
CA ASP A 113 12.68 2.59 6.25
C ASP A 113 13.32 3.94 6.61
N LEU A 114 13.13 4.96 5.77
CA LEU A 114 13.65 6.30 5.98
C LEU A 114 12.67 7.22 6.72
N ALA A 115 11.42 6.82 6.85
CA ALA A 115 10.35 7.68 7.31
C ALA A 115 10.43 7.95 8.82
N ASP A 116 10.46 9.24 9.18
CA ASP A 116 10.45 9.67 10.56
C ASP A 116 9.16 9.20 11.26
N GLY A 117 9.30 8.65 12.47
CA GLY A 117 8.17 8.13 13.24
C GLY A 117 7.64 6.77 12.78
N VAL A 118 8.18 6.16 11.71
CA VAL A 118 8.01 4.73 11.46
C VAL A 118 8.85 3.97 12.46
N GLU A 119 8.21 3.54 13.55
CA GLU A 119 8.85 2.62 14.47
C GLU A 119 9.06 1.27 13.76
N LYS A 120 10.24 0.67 13.97
CA LYS A 120 10.52 -0.68 13.50
C LYS A 120 9.41 -1.61 13.98
N GLY A 121 8.84 -2.37 13.05
CA GLY A 121 7.75 -3.28 13.36
C GLY A 121 6.36 -2.62 13.46
N ARG A 122 6.17 -1.37 13.00
CA ARG A 122 4.83 -0.82 12.80
C ARG A 122 4.38 -1.01 11.36
N PRO A 123 3.51 -1.98 11.08
CA PRO A 123 3.10 -2.28 9.72
C PRO A 123 2.16 -1.20 9.16
N CYS A 124 2.23 -1.01 7.85
CA CYS A 124 1.29 -0.20 7.10
C CYS A 124 0.87 -0.91 5.81
N TRP A 125 -0.24 -0.49 5.24
CA TRP A 125 -0.64 -0.92 3.91
C TRP A 125 0.30 -0.29 2.87
N ALA A 126 0.83 -1.12 1.98
CA ALA A 126 1.71 -0.71 0.89
C ALA A 126 1.04 -1.04 -0.44
N ILE A 127 0.83 -0.05 -1.29
CA ILE A 127 0.13 -0.20 -2.57
C ILE A 127 1.05 0.25 -3.70
N GLY A 128 1.18 -0.58 -4.73
CA GLY A 128 1.96 -0.26 -5.91
C GLY A 128 1.10 -0.35 -7.16
N ALA A 129 1.21 0.64 -8.05
CA ALA A 129 0.54 0.62 -9.35
C ALA A 129 1.55 0.76 -10.50
N ILE A 130 1.36 -0.02 -11.57
CA ILE A 130 2.11 0.14 -12.82
C ILE A 130 1.11 0.18 -13.99
N GLY A 131 0.88 1.37 -14.54
CA GLY A 131 -0.14 1.54 -15.56
C GLY A 131 -1.53 1.18 -15.05
N LYS A 132 -2.16 0.15 -15.65
CA LYS A 132 -3.49 -0.33 -15.24
C LYS A 132 -3.44 -1.41 -14.15
N GLU A 133 -2.25 -1.85 -13.78
CA GLU A 133 -2.04 -2.97 -12.87
C GLU A 133 -1.76 -2.47 -11.45
N VAL A 134 -2.21 -3.19 -10.43
CA VAL A 134 -2.01 -2.87 -9.01
C VAL A 134 -1.65 -4.11 -8.20
N LYS A 135 -0.85 -3.90 -7.17
CA LYS A 135 -0.56 -4.88 -6.11
C LYS A 135 -0.72 -4.25 -4.74
N PHE A 136 -1.11 -5.10 -3.80
CA PHE A 136 -1.32 -4.76 -2.41
C PHE A 136 -0.36 -5.57 -1.56
N TRP A 137 0.24 -4.92 -0.59
CA TRP A 137 1.10 -5.52 0.40
C TRP A 137 0.81 -4.93 1.78
N ILE A 138 1.33 -5.60 2.79
CA ILE A 138 1.58 -5.02 4.09
C ILE A 138 3.08 -4.86 4.22
N PHE A 139 3.55 -3.63 4.38
CA PHE A 139 4.90 -3.38 4.89
C PHE A 139 4.88 -3.68 6.38
N THR A 140 5.88 -4.40 6.87
CA THR A 140 5.89 -4.91 8.25
C THR A 140 6.90 -4.21 9.15
N GLY A 141 7.79 -3.37 8.60
CA GLY A 141 8.86 -2.71 9.35
C GLY A 141 10.00 -3.64 9.79
N SER A 142 9.79 -4.95 9.79
CA SER A 142 10.77 -5.97 10.16
C SER A 142 10.88 -7.05 9.07
N ILE A 143 12.00 -7.78 9.07
CA ILE A 143 12.15 -8.92 8.17
C ILE A 143 11.37 -10.09 8.78
N LEU A 144 10.44 -10.64 8.01
CA LEU A 144 9.50 -11.67 8.47
C LEU A 144 10.14 -13.03 8.78
N TYR A 145 11.24 -13.34 8.09
CA TYR A 145 11.86 -14.66 8.12
C TYR A 145 13.38 -14.57 7.98
N ASN A 146 14.11 -15.39 8.75
CA ASN A 146 15.55 -15.55 8.58
C ASN A 146 15.87 -15.98 7.14
N GLY A 147 16.61 -15.16 6.41
CA GLY A 147 16.99 -15.40 5.00
C GLY A 147 16.09 -14.70 3.97
N SER A 148 14.94 -14.14 4.38
CA SER A 148 14.21 -13.18 3.55
C SER A 148 14.89 -11.81 3.63
N ASN A 149 14.89 -11.08 2.51
CA ASN A 149 15.28 -9.66 2.49
C ASN A 149 14.07 -8.73 2.37
N SER A 150 12.85 -9.27 2.32
CA SER A 150 11.65 -8.45 2.14
C SER A 150 10.92 -8.23 3.46
N LYS A 151 10.46 -6.99 3.63
CA LYS A 151 9.59 -6.53 4.71
C LYS A 151 8.13 -6.48 4.27
N MET A 152 7.81 -7.05 3.10
CA MET A 152 6.51 -6.96 2.45
C MET A 152 5.80 -8.30 2.44
N VAL A 153 4.54 -8.28 2.85
CA VAL A 153 3.63 -9.42 2.78
C VAL A 153 2.65 -9.17 1.64
N PRO A 154 2.53 -10.05 0.64
CA PRO A 154 1.54 -9.90 -0.41
C PRO A 154 0.11 -10.02 0.16
N VAL A 155 -0.78 -9.18 -0.32
CA VAL A 155 -2.22 -9.26 -0.08
C VAL A 155 -2.93 -9.51 -1.40
N TRP A 156 -3.79 -10.51 -1.42
CA TRP A 156 -4.51 -10.90 -2.63
C TRP A 156 -5.95 -11.30 -2.31
N CYS A 157 -6.78 -11.39 -3.34
CA CYS A 157 -8.14 -11.88 -3.29
C CYS A 157 -8.16 -13.31 -3.84
N ASP A 158 -8.70 -14.25 -3.08
CA ASP A 158 -8.97 -15.62 -3.51
C ASP A 158 -10.43 -15.95 -3.17
N ASN A 159 -11.21 -16.39 -4.16
CA ASN A 159 -12.65 -16.67 -4.02
C ASN A 159 -13.44 -15.55 -3.29
N ASN A 160 -13.20 -14.29 -3.67
CA ASN A 160 -13.80 -13.09 -3.07
C ASN A 160 -13.46 -12.88 -1.59
N GLN A 161 -12.38 -13.48 -1.10
CA GLN A 161 -11.88 -13.28 0.25
C GLN A 161 -10.45 -12.75 0.20
N VAL A 162 -10.17 -11.77 1.05
CA VAL A 162 -8.81 -11.24 1.18
C VAL A 162 -7.95 -12.23 1.95
N VAL A 163 -6.80 -12.55 1.36
CA VAL A 163 -5.77 -13.40 1.93
C VAL A 163 -4.51 -12.58 2.13
N VAL A 164 -3.97 -12.65 3.34
CA VAL A 164 -2.69 -12.05 3.71
C VAL A 164 -1.63 -13.14 3.74
N GLY A 165 -0.58 -12.98 2.96
CA GLY A 165 0.43 -13.99 2.67
C GLY A 165 1.39 -14.35 3.79
N TRP A 166 1.04 -14.13 5.06
CA TRP A 166 1.95 -14.30 6.18
C TRP A 166 2.65 -15.65 6.18
N SER A 167 1.92 -16.77 6.03
CA SER A 167 2.41 -18.13 6.31
C SER A 167 2.94 -18.93 5.12
N GLN A 168 2.98 -18.37 3.91
CA GLN A 168 3.23 -19.21 2.75
C GLN A 168 4.74 -19.55 2.60
N PRO A 169 5.14 -20.84 2.60
CA PRO A 169 6.55 -21.23 2.67
C PRO A 169 7.39 -20.80 1.47
N HIS A 170 6.78 -20.63 0.29
CA HIS A 170 7.54 -20.22 -0.89
C HIS A 170 8.06 -18.78 -0.75
N TRP A 171 7.47 -17.92 0.09
CA TRP A 171 7.98 -16.56 0.27
C TRP A 171 9.29 -16.48 1.05
N GLN A 172 9.81 -17.61 1.55
CA GLN A 172 11.09 -17.72 2.26
C GLN A 172 12.30 -17.45 1.37
N ASN A 173 12.17 -17.57 0.04
CA ASN A 173 13.26 -17.34 -0.91
C ASN A 173 13.25 -15.92 -1.51
N GLY A 174 13.42 -14.92 -0.65
CA GLY A 174 14.08 -13.64 -0.96
C GLY A 174 13.43 -12.62 -1.91
N ASP A 175 12.60 -13.01 -2.88
CA ASP A 175 12.05 -12.09 -3.91
C ASP A 175 10.57 -12.29 -4.20
N ASN A 176 9.95 -13.23 -3.51
CA ASN A 176 8.73 -13.81 -4.02
C ASN A 176 7.51 -12.93 -3.81
N ALA A 177 7.58 -11.88 -2.96
CA ALA A 177 6.50 -10.89 -2.72
C ALA A 177 5.84 -10.39 -4.03
N ASP A 178 6.58 -10.48 -5.13
CA ASP A 178 6.21 -10.05 -6.47
C ASP A 178 5.71 -11.18 -7.40
N ASP A 179 5.71 -12.44 -6.98
CA ASP A 179 5.33 -13.62 -7.77
C ASP A 179 3.82 -13.71 -8.05
N ARG A 180 2.99 -13.07 -7.22
CA ARG A 180 1.56 -12.98 -7.50
C ARG A 180 1.31 -12.03 -8.66
N ALA A 181 0.45 -12.46 -9.57
CA ALA A 181 -0.01 -11.61 -10.65
C ALA A 181 -0.64 -10.33 -10.08
N PRO A 182 -0.35 -9.16 -10.66
CA PRO A 182 -1.07 -7.96 -10.30
C PRO A 182 -2.54 -8.06 -10.73
N TYR A 183 -3.40 -7.25 -10.10
CA TYR A 183 -4.77 -7.06 -10.56
C TYR A 183 -4.80 -5.97 -11.62
N GLU A 184 -5.61 -6.12 -12.65
CA GLU A 184 -6.04 -4.95 -13.43
C GLU A 184 -7.02 -4.10 -12.59
N TYR A 185 -6.94 -2.78 -12.74
CA TYR A 185 -7.76 -1.79 -12.01
C TYR A 185 -9.26 -2.10 -12.02
N HIS A 186 -9.77 -2.70 -13.10
CA HIS A 186 -11.19 -3.02 -13.27
C HIS A 186 -11.60 -4.39 -12.70
N GLU A 187 -10.68 -5.16 -12.12
CA GLU A 187 -11.00 -6.46 -11.55
C GLU A 187 -11.81 -6.31 -10.26
N GLY A 188 -12.85 -7.14 -10.11
CA GLY A 188 -13.71 -7.15 -8.90
C GLY A 188 -12.94 -7.42 -7.60
N SER A 189 -11.73 -7.95 -7.69
CA SER A 189 -10.81 -8.14 -6.56
C SER A 189 -10.30 -6.84 -5.95
N VAL A 190 -10.11 -5.78 -6.75
CA VAL A 190 -9.54 -4.50 -6.27
C VAL A 190 -10.46 -3.84 -5.23
N PRO A 191 -11.78 -3.65 -5.50
CA PRO A 191 -12.70 -3.15 -4.49
C PRO A 191 -12.72 -3.99 -3.21
N ILE A 192 -12.68 -5.33 -3.34
CA ILE A 192 -12.71 -6.25 -2.18
C ILE A 192 -11.49 -6.02 -1.26
N ILE A 193 -10.30 -5.85 -1.85
CA ILE A 193 -9.07 -5.60 -1.08
C ILE A 193 -9.10 -4.21 -0.44
N ILE A 194 -9.58 -3.19 -1.17
CA ILE A 194 -9.74 -1.84 -0.62
C ILE A 194 -10.72 -1.86 0.56
N ASP A 195 -11.88 -2.51 0.43
CA ASP A 195 -12.86 -2.62 1.51
C ASP A 195 -12.30 -3.34 2.74
N HIS A 196 -11.49 -4.39 2.53
CA HIS A 196 -10.80 -5.07 3.62
C HIS A 196 -9.78 -4.16 4.31
N MET A 197 -8.96 -3.44 3.53
CA MET A 197 -8.01 -2.45 4.06
C MET A 197 -8.73 -1.38 4.86
N LEU A 198 -9.88 -0.88 4.41
CA LEU A 198 -10.64 0.15 5.11
C LEU A 198 -11.38 -0.35 6.36
N SER A 199 -11.67 -1.65 6.43
CA SER A 199 -12.19 -2.29 7.65
C SER A 199 -11.08 -2.64 8.64
N HIS A 200 -9.84 -2.75 8.18
CA HIS A 200 -8.64 -2.99 8.98
C HIS A 200 -7.55 -1.95 8.63
N PRO A 201 -7.81 -0.65 8.85
CA PRO A 201 -6.88 0.40 8.42
C PRO A 201 -5.52 0.29 9.13
N TRP A 202 -5.52 -0.33 10.31
CA TRP A 202 -4.33 -0.68 11.07
C TRP A 202 -3.89 -2.10 10.69
N ALA A 203 -2.90 -2.21 9.81
CA ALA A 203 -2.35 -3.50 9.40
C ALA A 203 -1.79 -4.31 10.59
N GLU A 204 -1.41 -3.64 11.68
CA GLU A 204 -0.95 -4.25 12.95
C GLU A 204 -2.02 -5.09 13.64
N ASN A 205 -3.30 -4.81 13.38
CA ASN A 205 -4.41 -5.56 13.96
C ASN A 205 -4.73 -6.83 13.16
N LEU A 206 -4.09 -7.05 12.02
CA LEU A 206 -4.27 -8.28 11.25
C LEU A 206 -3.58 -9.44 11.95
N GLN A 207 -4.30 -10.55 12.09
CA GLN A 207 -3.78 -11.73 12.79
C GLN A 207 -2.55 -12.31 12.06
N HIS A 208 -1.41 -12.34 12.76
CA HIS A 208 -0.22 -13.05 12.34
C HIS A 208 -0.33 -14.54 12.70
N PRO A 209 0.07 -15.50 11.83
CA PRO A 209 -0.07 -16.93 12.08
C PRO A 209 0.76 -17.51 13.22
N SER A 210 1.75 -16.79 13.77
CA SER A 210 2.51 -17.28 14.93
C SER A 210 2.07 -16.59 16.22
N GLY A 211 1.78 -17.38 17.25
CA GLY A 211 1.79 -16.97 18.65
C GLY A 211 3.18 -16.53 19.16
N GLN A 212 3.98 -15.93 18.28
CA GLN A 212 5.05 -15.00 18.61
C GLN A 212 4.45 -13.64 18.25
N GLY A 213 3.49 -13.16 19.05
CA GLY A 213 3.83 -12.36 20.21
C GLY A 213 4.09 -10.95 19.72
N GLN A 214 3.60 -9.94 20.42
CA GLN A 214 3.85 -8.53 20.09
C GLN A 214 5.36 -8.19 19.98
N ASP A 215 6.23 -9.15 20.31
CA ASP A 215 7.68 -9.12 20.17
C ASP A 215 8.22 -9.56 18.78
N ALA A 216 7.36 -9.91 17.81
CA ALA A 216 7.79 -10.16 16.42
C ALA A 216 7.91 -8.88 15.55
N TRP A 217 7.68 -7.72 16.17
CA TRP A 217 7.85 -6.39 15.58
C TRP A 217 9.28 -5.86 15.80
#